data_AF-A0A7V9HR70-F1
#
_entry.id   AF-A0A7V9HR70-F1
#
_cell.length_a   1.000
_cell.length_b   1.000
_cell.length_c   1.000
_cell.angle_alpha   90.00
_cell.angle_beta   90.00
_cell.angle_gamma   90.00
#
_symmetry.space_group_name_H-M   'P 1'
#
loop_
_entity.id
_entity.type
_entity.pdbx_description
1 polymer ?
#
loop_
_entity_poly.entity_id
_entity_poly.type
_entity_poly.pdbx_seq_one_letter_code
_entity_poly.pdbx_strand_id
1 'polypeptide(L)'
;MSEAERADRRQPGHRPTIEDIRALAGPSTPHFALQIRNRIAALIERLPAGDEARLEGERQIVRLTELANHTGDPRGAGPSTTKV
;
A
#
# COMPACT_ATOMS: atom_id res chain seq x y z
N MET A 1 2.15 -17.88 18.68
CA MET A 1 1.24 -17.31 17.66
C MET A 1 1.82 -15.96 17.27
N SER A 2 2.37 -15.63 16.11
CA SER A 2 2.67 -16.32 14.85
C SER A 2 3.70 -15.46 14.12
N GLU A 3 4.94 -15.92 13.96
CA GLU A 3 5.94 -15.29 13.07
C GLU A 3 5.98 -15.95 11.68
N ALA A 4 5.22 -17.04 11.50
CA ALA A 4 5.25 -17.86 10.29
C ALA A 4 4.28 -17.43 9.16
N GLU A 5 3.39 -16.45 9.37
CA GLU A 5 2.21 -16.29 8.49
C GLU A 5 2.43 -15.54 7.16
N ARG A 6 3.60 -14.95 6.85
CA ARG A 6 3.70 -14.10 5.64
C ARG A 6 4.95 -14.27 4.78
N ALA A 7 5.66 -15.38 4.89
CA ALA A 7 6.67 -15.77 3.91
C ALA A 7 6.02 -16.35 2.64
N ASP A 8 4.94 -17.13 2.79
CA ASP A 8 4.31 -17.87 1.70
C ASP A 8 3.70 -16.99 0.61
N ARG A 9 3.24 -15.78 0.96
CA ARG A 9 2.67 -14.83 0.00
C ARG A 9 3.68 -14.26 -0.99
N ARG A 10 4.98 -14.45 -0.72
CA ARG A 10 6.08 -14.08 -1.62
C ARG A 10 6.63 -15.28 -2.39
N GLN A 11 6.09 -16.49 -2.19
CA GLN A 11 6.50 -17.64 -2.97
C GLN A 11 6.23 -17.38 -4.46
N PRO A 12 7.15 -17.75 -5.36
CA PRO A 12 7.01 -17.51 -6.79
C PRO A 12 5.80 -18.21 -7.45
N GLY A 13 5.13 -19.13 -6.74
CA GLY A 13 3.90 -19.80 -7.19
C GLY A 13 2.59 -19.25 -6.61
N HIS A 14 2.63 -18.33 -5.63
CA HIS A 14 1.41 -17.76 -5.03
C HIS A 14 0.99 -16.52 -5.81
N ARG A 15 -0.17 -16.57 -6.47
CA ARG A 15 -0.74 -15.38 -7.11
C ARG A 15 -1.32 -14.47 -6.02
N PRO A 16 -0.79 -13.27 -5.82
CA PRO A 16 -1.34 -12.32 -4.84
C PRO A 16 -2.79 -11.95 -5.20
N THR A 17 -3.66 -11.95 -4.20
CA THR A 17 -5.07 -11.54 -4.34
C THR A 17 -5.28 -10.09 -3.91
N ILE A 18 -6.47 -9.54 -4.20
CA ILE A 18 -6.90 -8.24 -3.69
C ILE A 18 -6.84 -8.23 -2.15
N GLU A 19 -7.31 -9.28 -1.50
CA GLU A 19 -7.28 -9.42 -0.04
C GLU A 19 -5.85 -9.45 0.50
N ASP A 20 -4.90 -10.06 -0.20
CA ASP A 20 -3.49 -10.05 0.19
C ASP A 20 -2.90 -8.65 0.18
N ILE A 21 -3.22 -7.86 -0.87
CA ILE A 21 -2.80 -6.46 -1.00
C ILE A 21 -3.42 -5.64 0.13
N ARG A 22 -4.72 -5.79 0.39
CA ARG A 22 -5.43 -5.09 1.46
C ARG A 22 -4.95 -5.47 2.85
N ALA A 23 -4.69 -6.74 3.09
CA ALA A 23 -4.14 -7.22 4.35
C ALA A 23 -2.72 -6.68 4.60
N LEU A 24 -1.96 -6.41 3.54
CA LEU A 24 -0.65 -5.79 3.64
C LEU A 24 -0.74 -4.27 3.91
N ALA A 25 -1.73 -3.59 3.31
CA ALA A 25 -1.97 -2.16 3.49
C ALA A 25 -2.75 -1.84 4.79
N GLY A 26 -3.57 -2.75 5.31
CA GLY A 26 -4.43 -2.56 6.48
C GLY A 26 -3.71 -2.11 7.76
N PRO A 27 -2.58 -2.72 8.17
CA PRO A 27 -1.85 -2.31 9.37
C PRO A 27 -0.92 -1.11 9.17
N SER A 28 -1.08 -0.32 8.09
CA SER A 28 -0.13 0.74 7.76
C SER A 28 -0.22 1.91 8.75
N THR A 29 0.77 2.02 9.62
CA THR A 29 1.06 3.30 10.26
C THR A 29 1.85 4.18 9.26
N PRO A 30 1.79 5.51 9.40
CA PRO A 30 2.49 6.40 8.47
C PRO A 30 3.99 6.14 8.33
N HIS A 31 4.65 5.75 9.43
CA HIS A 31 6.07 5.42 9.43
C HIS A 31 6.41 4.24 8.51
N PHE A 32 5.51 3.25 8.43
CA PHE A 32 5.71 2.06 7.59
C PHE A 32 5.10 2.20 6.19
N ALA A 33 4.38 3.28 5.90
CA ALA A 33 3.64 3.42 4.65
C ALA A 33 4.53 3.31 3.41
N LEU A 34 5.72 3.93 3.42
CA LEU A 34 6.69 3.82 2.31
C LEU A 34 7.27 2.40 2.17
N GLN A 35 7.51 1.70 3.27
CA GLN A 35 8.01 0.32 3.24
C GLN A 35 6.95 -0.64 2.68
N ILE A 36 5.70 -0.47 3.12
CA ILE A 36 4.55 -1.25 2.64
C ILE A 36 4.31 -0.97 1.16
N ARG A 37 4.37 0.30 0.73
CA ARG A 37 4.28 0.71 -0.68
C ARG A 37 5.29 -0.03 -1.55
N ASN A 38 6.57 -0.02 -1.16
CA ASN A 38 7.62 -0.69 -1.92
C ASN A 38 7.39 -2.20 -2.01
N ARG A 39 6.86 -2.81 -0.94
CA ARG A 39 6.50 -4.24 -0.95
C ARG A 39 5.33 -4.54 -1.88
N ILE A 40 4.32 -3.68 -1.93
CA ILE A 40 3.19 -3.83 -2.87
C ILE A 40 3.68 -3.68 -4.31
N ALA A 41 4.52 -2.69 -4.60
CA ALA A 41 5.09 -2.46 -5.93
C ALA A 41 5.79 -3.71 -6.48
N ALA A 42 6.67 -4.32 -5.68
CA ALA A 42 7.38 -5.55 -6.06
C ALA A 42 6.44 -6.76 -6.26
N LEU A 43 5.29 -6.78 -5.58
CA LEU A 43 4.32 -7.87 -5.67
C LEU A 43 3.50 -7.77 -6.97
N ILE A 44 3.10 -6.56 -7.35
CA ILE A 44 2.26 -6.33 -8.53
C ILE A 44 3.04 -6.21 -9.84
N GLU A 45 4.34 -5.93 -9.80
CA GLU A 45 5.20 -5.85 -10.99
C GLU A 45 5.17 -7.15 -11.83
N ARG A 46 4.96 -8.29 -11.16
CA ARG A 46 4.88 -9.61 -11.80
C ARG A 46 3.50 -9.94 -12.37
N LEU A 47 2.50 -9.08 -12.15
CA LEU A 47 1.12 -9.32 -12.58
C LEU A 47 0.83 -8.67 -13.94
N PRO A 48 -0.04 -9.28 -14.77
CA PRO A 48 -0.56 -8.66 -15.98
C PRO A 48 -1.25 -7.32 -15.69
N ALA A 49 -1.19 -6.37 -16.63
CA ALA A 49 -1.78 -5.03 -16.46
C ALA A 49 -3.28 -5.03 -16.17
N GLY A 50 -4.02 -6.04 -16.62
CA GLY A 50 -5.46 -6.19 -16.37
C GLY A 50 -5.82 -7.00 -15.13
N ASP A 51 -4.84 -7.39 -14.31
CA ASP A 51 -5.08 -8.16 -13.09
C ASP A 51 -5.70 -7.27 -11.99
N GLU A 52 -6.78 -7.74 -11.37
CA GLU A 52 -7.50 -6.98 -10.35
C GLU A 52 -6.62 -6.68 -9.12
N ALA A 53 -5.72 -7.60 -8.74
CA ALA A 53 -4.79 -7.38 -7.64
C ALA A 53 -3.72 -6.34 -7.98
N ARG A 54 -3.33 -6.23 -9.26
CA ARG A 54 -2.45 -5.15 -9.73
C ARG A 54 -3.13 -3.80 -9.63
N LEU A 55 -4.35 -3.68 -10.13
CA LEU A 55 -5.13 -2.44 -10.07
C LEU A 55 -5.35 -2.00 -8.61
N GLU A 56 -5.64 -2.93 -7.71
CA GLU A 56 -5.73 -2.64 -6.28
C GLU A 56 -4.38 -2.20 -5.69
N GLY A 57 -3.28 -2.88 -6.03
CA GLY A 57 -1.96 -2.50 -5.56
C GLY A 57 -1.54 -1.10 -6.00
N GLU A 58 -1.81 -0.73 -7.26
CA GLU A 58 -1.58 0.62 -7.77
C GLU A 58 -2.36 1.68 -6.96
N ARG A 59 -3.64 1.41 -6.64
CA ARG A 59 -4.45 2.28 -5.76
C ARG A 59 -3.87 2.42 -4.35
N GLN A 60 -3.43 1.31 -3.75
CA GLN A 60 -2.84 1.34 -2.41
C GLN A 60 -1.49 2.05 -2.40
N ILE A 61 -0.68 1.94 -3.46
CA ILE A 61 0.60 2.66 -3.58
C ILE A 61 0.40 4.17 -3.50
N VAL A 62 -0.59 4.71 -4.21
CA VAL A 62 -0.94 6.14 -4.15
C VAL A 62 -1.34 6.52 -2.73
N ARG A 63 -2.28 5.78 -2.14
CA ARG A 63 -2.75 6.03 -0.77
C ARG A 63 -1.62 6.03 0.27
N LEU A 64 -0.72 5.06 0.20
CA LEU A 64 0.40 4.93 1.14
C LEU A 64 1.44 6.03 0.95
N THR A 65 1.60 6.51 -0.28
CA THR A 65 2.47 7.67 -0.57
C THR A 65 1.90 8.93 0.07
N GLU A 66 0.60 9.19 -0.09
CA GLU A 66 -0.08 10.31 0.58
C GLU A 66 -0.03 10.20 2.10
N LEU A 67 -0.28 9.00 2.66
CA LEU A 67 -0.23 8.77 4.10
C LEU A 67 1.14 9.09 4.70
N ALA A 68 2.22 8.72 3.99
CA ALA A 68 3.59 9.04 4.39
C ALA A 68 3.85 10.56 4.36
N ASN A 69 3.35 11.26 3.34
CA ASN A 69 3.52 12.71 3.18
C ASN A 69 2.76 13.50 4.26
N HIS A 70 1.53 13.10 4.59
CA HIS A 70 0.68 13.84 5.53
C HIS A 70 1.08 13.73 7.01
N THR A 71 1.92 12.76 7.38
CA THR A 71 2.35 12.60 8.79
C THR A 71 3.71 13.25 9.07
N GLY A 72 4.38 13.75 8.03
CA GLY A 72 5.67 14.43 8.13
C GLY A 72 5.62 15.96 8.18
N ASP A 73 4.43 16.58 8.09
CA ASP A 73 4.33 18.04 7.95
C ASP A 73 3.51 18.71 9.07
N PRO A 74 4.16 19.31 10.10
CA PRO A 74 3.55 20.32 10.96
C PRO A 74 3.52 21.72 10.32
N ARG A 75 3.65 21.87 8.99
CA ARG A 75 3.80 23.15 8.29
C ARG A 75 3.00 23.24 6.98
N GLY A 76 1.68 23.03 7.01
CA GLY A 76 0.94 23.23 5.76
C GLY A 76 -0.49 22.77 5.63
N ALA A 77 -1.26 22.56 6.70
CA ALA A 77 -2.72 22.67 6.58
C ALA A 77 -3.12 24.13 6.75
N GLY A 78 -2.75 24.98 5.79
CA GLY A 78 -3.42 26.27 5.63
C GLY A 78 -4.87 26.01 5.24
N PRO A 79 -5.87 26.71 5.82
CA PRO A 79 -7.27 26.46 5.50
C PRO A 79 -7.50 26.74 4.01
N SER A 80 -7.81 25.70 3.23
CA SER A 80 -8.33 25.86 1.89
C SER A 80 -9.72 26.48 2.00
N THR A 81 -9.71 27.81 1.92
CA THR A 81 -10.79 28.73 1.54
C THR A 81 -11.99 28.05 0.91
N THR A 82 -13.06 27.89 1.70
CA THR A 82 -14.42 27.79 1.16
C THR A 82 -14.81 29.19 0.68
N LYS A 83 -14.96 29.36 -0.64
CA LYS A 83 -15.63 30.51 -1.24
C LYS A 83 -16.95 30.03 -1.83
N VAL A 84 -18.04 30.30 -1.11
CA VAL A 84 -19.39 30.52 -1.65
C VAL A 84 -20.04 31.65 -0.87
#